data_AF-A0A1Q7SXQ9-F1
#
_entry.id   AF-A0A1Q7SXQ9-F1
#
_cell.length_a   1.000
_cell.length_b   1.000
_cell.length_c   1.000
_cell.angle_alpha   90.00
_cell.angle_beta   90.00
_cell.angle_gamma   90.00
#
_symmetry.space_group_name_H-M   'P 1'
#
loop_
_entity.id
_entity.type
_entity.pdbx_description
1 polymer ?
#
loop_
_entity_poly.entity_id
_entity_poly.type
_entity_poly.pdbx_seq_one_letter_code
_entity_poly.pdbx_strand_id
1 'polypeptide(L)'
;MQCRDVELVVEQDGLAPLPEAARAHLAACGQCREFVADLATIVSVANELPAEVAPPAHLWLALQAQLELEGIIKAPVVPAGPQRSSWWHGFPDLFRSRALATATVGLLIVAAGVLELRLPPDALREAPGSVASPAWQIPFAQTAKVLNEQEIDLRNMQLASTSAVDTSFRQNLQQVDDFIADCESRVHAAPQDDLAREYLSNAYQQKAELLSAMMDRGGSVQ
;
A
#
# COMPACT_ATOMS: atom_id res chain seq x y z
N MET A 1 11.16 -29.47 -27.25
CA MET A 1 11.74 -28.49 -26.32
C MET A 1 12.91 -27.82 -26.98
N GLN A 2 12.90 -26.49 -27.02
CA GLN A 2 13.97 -25.63 -27.54
C GLN A 2 14.83 -25.11 -26.38
N CYS A 3 15.99 -24.51 -26.68
CA CYS A 3 16.90 -23.97 -25.65
C CYS A 3 16.21 -22.94 -24.73
N ARG A 4 15.40 -22.05 -25.32
CA ARG A 4 14.65 -21.02 -24.58
C ARG A 4 13.66 -21.61 -23.57
N ASP A 5 13.09 -22.77 -23.89
CA ASP A 5 12.18 -23.46 -22.97
C ASP A 5 12.95 -23.97 -21.73
N VAL A 6 14.24 -24.32 -21.88
CA VAL A 6 15.08 -24.82 -20.78
C VAL A 6 15.42 -23.68 -19.84
N GLU A 7 15.82 -22.53 -20.40
CA GLU A 7 16.10 -21.31 -19.64
C GLU A 7 14.88 -20.89 -18.81
N LEU A 8 13.70 -20.84 -19.42
CA LEU A 8 12.46 -20.46 -18.73
C LEU A 8 12.12 -21.41 -17.57
N VAL A 9 12.30 -22.72 -17.77
CA VAL A 9 12.07 -23.72 -16.71
C VAL A 9 13.06 -23.53 -15.56
N VAL A 10 14.33 -23.28 -15.86
CA VAL A 10 15.36 -23.05 -14.83
C VAL A 10 15.08 -21.77 -14.03
N GLU A 11 14.57 -20.72 -14.67
CA GLU A 11 14.19 -19.46 -13.98
C GLU A 11 12.99 -19.63 -13.05
N GLN A 12 11.99 -20.43 -13.45
CA GLN A 12 10.75 -20.60 -12.68
C GLN A 12 10.86 -21.66 -11.58
N ASP A 13 11.44 -22.81 -11.92
CA ASP A 13 11.44 -24.01 -11.07
C ASP A 13 12.80 -24.26 -10.40
N GLY A 14 13.82 -23.49 -10.76
CA GLY A 14 15.18 -23.67 -10.28
C GLY A 14 15.90 -24.89 -10.89
N LEU A 15 17.03 -25.27 -10.30
CA LEU A 15 17.89 -26.34 -10.82
C LEU A 15 17.47 -27.76 -10.41
N ALA A 16 16.55 -27.92 -9.46
CA ALA A 16 16.19 -29.25 -8.97
C ALA A 16 14.76 -29.36 -8.38
N PRO A 17 13.96 -30.36 -8.82
CA PRO A 17 14.21 -31.31 -9.92
C PRO A 17 13.78 -30.76 -11.29
N LEU A 18 14.65 -30.87 -12.31
CA LEU A 18 14.32 -30.51 -13.69
C LEU A 18 13.34 -31.51 -14.34
N PRO A 19 12.35 -31.02 -15.13
CA PRO A 19 11.39 -31.88 -15.82
C PRO A 19 12.07 -32.79 -16.84
N GLU A 20 11.44 -33.91 -17.15
CA GLU A 20 12.00 -34.94 -18.03
C GLU A 20 12.34 -34.40 -19.43
N ALA A 21 11.50 -33.53 -19.98
CA ALA A 21 11.75 -32.88 -21.26
C ALA A 21 13.04 -32.03 -21.25
N ALA A 22 13.31 -31.31 -20.15
CA ALA A 22 14.53 -30.52 -19.98
C ALA A 22 15.76 -31.42 -19.89
N ARG A 23 15.68 -32.50 -19.11
CA ARG A 23 16.76 -33.49 -19.01
C ARG A 23 17.08 -34.14 -20.36
N ALA A 24 16.06 -34.48 -21.14
CA ALA A 24 16.24 -35.01 -22.49
C ALA A 24 16.92 -33.99 -23.42
N HIS A 25 16.57 -32.71 -23.33
CA HIS A 25 17.23 -31.66 -24.10
C HIS A 25 18.69 -31.45 -23.69
N LEU A 26 19.01 -31.42 -22.39
CA LEU A 26 20.38 -31.28 -21.88
C LEU A 26 21.31 -32.43 -22.32
N ALA A 27 20.75 -33.63 -22.52
CA ALA A 27 21.48 -34.77 -23.06
C ALA A 27 21.93 -34.54 -24.52
N ALA A 28 21.14 -33.79 -25.30
CA ALA A 28 21.38 -33.54 -26.72
C ALA A 28 22.06 -32.17 -27.01
N CYS A 29 21.94 -31.19 -26.12
CA CYS A 29 22.44 -29.82 -26.31
C CYS A 29 23.61 -29.50 -25.37
N GLY A 30 24.78 -29.18 -25.93
CA GLY A 30 25.97 -28.81 -25.16
C GLY A 30 25.84 -27.44 -24.47
N GLN A 31 25.27 -26.45 -25.16
CA GLN A 31 25.12 -25.09 -24.64
C GLN A 31 24.23 -25.03 -23.40
N CYS A 32 23.06 -25.67 -23.44
CA CYS A 32 22.17 -25.73 -22.28
C CYS A 32 22.81 -26.50 -21.12
N ARG A 33 23.68 -27.47 -21.39
CA ARG A 33 24.40 -28.21 -20.35
C ARG A 33 25.44 -27.34 -19.66
N GLU A 34 26.18 -26.54 -20.43
CA GLU A 34 27.14 -25.57 -19.89
C GLU A 34 26.42 -24.51 -19.04
N PHE A 35 25.34 -23.94 -19.55
CA PHE A 35 24.49 -23.00 -18.80
C PHE A 35 24.01 -23.55 -17.44
N VAL A 36 23.46 -24.77 -17.43
CA VAL A 36 22.99 -25.42 -16.19
C VAL A 36 24.16 -25.75 -15.25
N ALA A 37 25.32 -26.13 -15.79
CA ALA A 37 26.51 -26.42 -15.00
C ALA A 37 27.08 -25.15 -14.33
N ASP A 38 27.07 -24.02 -15.03
CA ASP A 38 27.51 -22.73 -14.49
C ASP A 38 26.60 -22.30 -13.33
N LEU A 39 25.28 -22.39 -13.52
CA LEU A 39 24.33 -22.08 -12.45
C LEU A 39 24.48 -23.03 -11.25
N ALA A 40 24.69 -24.33 -11.50
CA ALA A 40 24.95 -25.29 -10.43
C ALA A 40 26.23 -24.96 -9.64
N THR A 41 27.25 -24.43 -10.32
CA THR A 41 28.50 -23.97 -9.70
C THR A 41 28.27 -22.73 -8.84
N ILE A 42 27.46 -21.78 -9.30
CA ILE A 42 27.10 -20.60 -8.49
C ILE A 42 26.36 -21.04 -7.23
N VAL A 43 25.37 -21.92 -7.38
CA VAL A 43 24.60 -22.45 -6.25
C VAL A 43 25.49 -23.23 -5.28
N SER A 44 26.45 -24.02 -5.77
CA SER A 44 27.37 -24.73 -4.88
C SER A 44 28.24 -23.77 -4.07
N VAL A 45 28.80 -22.75 -4.71
CA VAL A 45 29.62 -21.73 -4.02
C VAL A 45 28.76 -20.92 -3.04
N ALA A 46 27.53 -20.57 -3.40
CA ALA A 46 26.61 -19.88 -2.50
C ALA A 46 26.29 -20.69 -1.24
N ASN A 47 26.19 -22.02 -1.34
CA ASN A 47 25.97 -22.90 -0.19
C ASN A 47 27.22 -23.08 0.70
N GLU A 48 28.42 -22.77 0.19
CA GLU A 48 29.65 -22.76 0.98
C GLU A 48 29.83 -21.46 1.77
N LEU A 49 29.02 -20.42 1.50
CA LEU A 49 29.04 -19.19 2.26
C LEU A 49 28.71 -19.50 3.73
N PRO A 50 29.40 -18.85 4.69
CA PRO A 50 29.12 -19.05 6.10
C PRO A 50 27.65 -18.75 6.38
N ALA A 51 27.01 -19.60 7.18
CA ALA A 51 25.64 -19.40 7.60
C ALA A 51 25.47 -17.96 8.12
N GLU A 52 24.49 -17.25 7.56
CA GLU A 52 24.18 -15.88 7.96
C GLU A 52 24.09 -15.79 9.48
N VAL A 53 24.74 -14.76 10.04
CA VAL A 53 24.66 -14.47 11.46
C VAL A 53 23.19 -14.26 11.80
N ALA A 54 22.68 -15.04 12.76
CA ALA A 54 21.31 -14.93 13.20
C ALA A 54 21.00 -13.45 13.53
N PRO A 55 19.94 -12.86 12.93
CA PRO A 55 19.57 -11.49 13.23
C PRO A 55 19.38 -11.30 14.74
N PRO A 56 19.76 -10.15 15.30
CA PRO A 56 19.55 -9.85 16.71
C PRO A 56 18.10 -10.11 17.15
N ALA A 57 17.92 -10.74 18.32
CA ALA A 57 16.61 -11.18 18.80
C ALA A 57 15.55 -10.06 18.88
N HIS A 58 15.97 -8.82 19.11
CA HIS A 58 15.07 -7.67 19.15
C HIS A 58 14.39 -7.39 17.80
N LEU A 59 15.03 -7.71 16.67
CA LEU A 59 14.42 -7.55 15.35
C LEU A 59 13.28 -8.54 15.15
N TRP A 60 13.42 -9.78 15.63
CA TRP A 60 12.32 -10.75 15.57
C TRP A 60 11.14 -10.36 16.44
N LEU A 61 11.39 -9.81 17.63
CA LEU A 61 10.34 -9.30 18.49
C LEU A 61 9.63 -8.09 17.86
N ALA A 62 10.39 -7.17 17.24
CA ALA A 62 9.82 -6.02 16.54
C ALA A 62 8.96 -6.45 15.34
N LEU A 63 9.46 -7.39 14.53
CA LEU A 63 8.71 -7.94 13.39
C LEU A 63 7.46 -8.68 13.83
N GLN A 64 7.53 -9.48 14.89
CA GLN A 64 6.36 -10.14 15.43
C GLN A 64 5.31 -9.12 15.90
N ALA A 65 5.72 -8.12 16.68
CA ALA A 65 4.81 -7.08 17.15
C ALA A 65 4.17 -6.32 15.98
N GLN A 66 4.94 -6.02 14.92
CA GLN A 66 4.43 -5.39 13.73
C GLN A 66 3.41 -6.27 12.98
N LEU A 67 3.72 -7.55 12.79
CA LEU A 67 2.82 -8.51 12.11
C LEU A 67 1.53 -8.80 12.91
N GLU A 68 1.58 -8.69 14.24
CA GLU A 68 0.40 -8.75 15.11
C GLU A 68 -0.48 -7.49 14.96
N LEU A 69 0.14 -6.31 14.87
CA LEU A 69 -0.57 -5.05 14.62
C LEU A 69 -1.21 -5.01 13.22
N GLU A 70 -0.52 -5.54 12.21
CA GLU A 70 -1.04 -5.70 10.85
C GLU A 70 -2.11 -6.82 10.76
N GLY A 71 -2.32 -7.58 11.84
CA GLY A 71 -3.31 -8.65 11.92
C GLY A 71 -2.97 -9.89 11.07
N ILE A 72 -1.76 -9.96 10.53
CA ILE A 72 -1.22 -11.08 9.76
C ILE A 72 -0.98 -12.27 10.70
N ILE A 73 -0.43 -12.00 11.89
CA ILE A 73 -0.32 -12.98 12.96
C ILE A 73 -1.44 -12.72 13.96
N LYS A 74 -2.46 -13.56 13.97
CA LYS A 74 -3.44 -13.60 15.05
C LYS A 74 -2.83 -14.44 16.17
N ALA A 75 -2.61 -13.84 17.33
CA ALA A 75 -2.25 -14.60 18.53
C ALA A 75 -3.23 -15.78 18.65
N PRO A 76 -2.74 -17.03 18.78
CA PRO A 76 -3.63 -18.15 19.00
C PRO A 76 -4.36 -17.86 20.31
N VAL A 77 -5.66 -17.58 20.19
CA VAL A 77 -6.56 -17.54 21.33
C VAL A 77 -6.51 -18.95 21.90
N VAL A 78 -5.67 -19.18 22.91
CA VAL A 78 -5.74 -20.38 23.74
C VAL A 78 -7.14 -20.36 24.32
N PRO A 79 -8.06 -21.24 23.89
CA PRO A 79 -9.41 -21.19 24.41
C PRO A 79 -9.35 -21.66 25.86
N ALA A 80 -9.48 -20.71 26.79
CA ALA A 80 -9.72 -21.00 28.18
C ALA A 80 -11.11 -21.63 28.32
N GLY A 81 -11.18 -22.96 28.17
CA GLY A 81 -12.30 -23.81 28.58
C GLY A 81 -13.62 -23.64 27.81
N PRO A 82 -14.49 -24.68 27.79
CA PRO A 82 -15.75 -24.63 27.07
C PRO A 82 -16.82 -23.93 27.93
N GLN A 83 -16.91 -22.61 27.84
CA GLN A 83 -18.09 -21.88 28.34
C GLN A 83 -19.01 -21.53 27.16
N ARG A 84 -19.83 -22.53 26.79
CA ARG A 84 -21.04 -22.30 26.01
C ARG A 84 -22.01 -21.45 26.85
N SER A 85 -22.04 -20.14 26.67
CA SER A 85 -23.26 -19.34 26.92
C SER A 85 -23.12 -17.86 26.55
N SER A 86 -24.22 -17.35 25.98
CA SER A 86 -24.68 -15.96 26.17
C SER A 86 -24.16 -14.84 25.26
N TRP A 87 -23.73 -15.12 24.02
CA TRP A 87 -23.56 -14.07 23.01
C TRP A 87 -24.86 -13.76 22.22
N TRP A 88 -25.78 -14.74 22.12
CA TRP A 88 -26.96 -14.64 21.25
C TRP A 88 -28.13 -13.84 21.86
N HIS A 89 -28.04 -13.46 23.13
CA HIS A 89 -29.10 -12.70 23.80
C HIS A 89 -28.90 -11.18 23.80
N GLY A 90 -27.77 -10.66 23.30
CA GLY A 90 -27.52 -9.21 23.19
C GLY A 90 -27.93 -8.58 21.84
N PHE A 91 -28.30 -9.39 20.85
CA PHE A 91 -28.67 -8.91 19.51
C PHE A 91 -30.01 -8.16 19.40
N PRO A 92 -31.06 -8.43 20.20
CA PRO A 92 -32.33 -7.70 20.06
C PRO A 92 -32.34 -6.32 20.74
N ASP A 93 -31.40 -5.99 21.65
CA ASP A 93 -31.37 -4.67 22.31
C ASP A 93 -30.73 -3.56 21.45
N LEU A 94 -29.88 -3.92 20.48
CA LEU A 94 -29.28 -2.98 19.52
C LEU A 94 -30.27 -2.43 18.49
N PHE A 95 -31.41 -3.11 18.27
CA PHE A 95 -32.43 -2.66 17.31
C PHE A 95 -33.53 -1.78 17.94
N ARG A 96 -33.58 -1.62 19.26
CA ARG A 96 -34.61 -0.83 19.95
C ARG A 96 -34.21 0.63 20.21
N SER A 97 -32.94 0.99 20.03
CA SER A 97 -32.39 2.33 20.33
C SER A 97 -32.52 3.36 19.20
N ARG A 98 -32.97 2.98 17.99
CA ARG A 98 -33.24 3.90 16.88
C ARG A 98 -34.64 4.56 16.90
N ALA A 99 -35.25 4.71 18.08
CA ALA A 99 -36.52 5.40 18.25
C ALA A 99 -36.47 6.63 19.20
N LEU A 100 -35.32 6.95 19.80
CA LEU A 100 -35.19 8.09 20.75
C LEU A 100 -34.08 9.09 20.42
N ALA A 101 -33.58 9.10 19.18
CA ALA A 101 -32.54 10.03 18.72
C ALA A 101 -33.04 11.02 17.64
N THR A 102 -34.34 11.37 17.65
CA THR A 102 -34.90 12.43 16.79
C THR A 102 -35.23 13.71 17.55
N ALA A 103 -35.16 13.71 18.89
CA ALA A 103 -35.54 14.89 19.69
C ALA A 103 -34.38 15.88 19.96
N THR A 104 -33.12 15.45 19.90
CA THR A 104 -31.96 16.31 20.25
C THR A 104 -31.41 17.11 19.07
N VAL A 105 -31.51 16.59 17.84
CA VAL A 105 -31.03 17.30 16.63
C VAL A 105 -31.94 18.49 16.27
N GLY A 106 -33.25 18.37 16.51
CA GLY A 106 -34.21 19.47 16.27
C GLY A 106 -33.99 20.69 17.18
N LEU A 107 -33.58 20.47 18.43
CA LEU A 107 -33.34 21.56 19.39
C LEU A 107 -32.09 22.39 19.03
N LEU A 108 -31.05 21.74 18.50
CA LEU A 108 -29.79 22.42 18.13
C LEU A 108 -29.94 23.28 16.87
N ILE A 109 -30.77 22.87 15.89
CA ILE A 109 -31.02 23.65 14.67
C ILE A 109 -31.82 24.93 14.98
N VAL A 110 -32.80 24.86 15.89
CA VAL A 110 -33.58 26.04 16.30
C VAL A 110 -32.72 27.01 17.14
N ALA A 111 -31.85 26.50 18.01
CA ALA A 111 -30.93 27.34 18.79
C ALA A 111 -29.90 28.06 17.90
N ALA A 112 -29.39 27.41 16.85
CA ALA A 112 -28.48 28.03 15.88
C ALA A 112 -29.18 29.12 15.04
N GLY A 113 -30.43 28.88 14.61
CA GLY A 113 -31.20 29.86 13.85
C GLY A 113 -31.56 31.14 14.61
N VAL A 114 -31.76 31.06 15.94
CA VAL A 114 -32.04 32.23 16.78
C VAL A 114 -30.79 33.09 17.03
N LEU A 115 -29.59 32.49 16.98
CA LEU A 115 -28.34 33.21 17.22
C LEU A 115 -27.90 34.04 16.01
N GLU A 116 -28.17 33.58 14.78
CA GLU A 116 -27.88 34.35 13.56
C GLU A 116 -28.78 35.57 13.37
N LEU A 117 -30.02 35.54 13.89
CA LEU A 117 -30.95 36.68 13.86
C LEU A 117 -30.64 37.77 14.91
N ARG A 118 -29.65 37.54 15.79
CA ARG A 118 -29.28 38.44 16.90
C ARG A 118 -27.89 39.08 16.73
N LEU A 119 -27.15 38.77 15.66
CA LEU A 119 -25.87 39.44 15.39
C LEU A 119 -26.07 40.64 14.44
N PRO A 120 -25.83 41.88 14.89
CA PRO A 120 -25.77 43.03 13.99
C PRO A 120 -24.53 42.92 13.08
N PRO A 121 -24.64 43.28 11.78
CA PRO A 121 -23.58 43.10 10.81
C PRO A 121 -22.66 44.32 10.79
N ASP A 122 -21.97 44.62 11.89
CA ASP A 122 -20.90 45.63 11.91
C ASP A 122 -20.09 45.54 13.21
N ALA A 123 -19.19 44.56 13.29
CA ALA A 123 -18.04 44.63 14.18
C ALA A 123 -16.92 43.73 13.68
N LEU A 124 -15.81 44.38 13.31
CA LEU A 124 -14.47 43.82 13.08
C LEU A 124 -14.18 43.29 11.66
N ARG A 125 -14.32 44.21 10.70
CA ARG A 125 -13.43 44.29 9.54
C ARG A 125 -12.31 45.30 9.83
N GLU A 126 -11.20 44.82 10.39
CA GLU A 126 -9.87 45.46 10.48
C GLU A 126 -8.95 44.40 11.13
N ALA A 127 -7.79 43.95 10.64
CA ALA A 127 -7.00 44.18 9.43
C ALA A 127 -5.99 42.98 9.36
N PRO A 128 -5.15 42.87 8.32
CA PRO A 128 -4.66 41.62 7.77
C PRO A 128 -3.44 41.05 8.51
N GLY A 129 -3.53 39.77 8.85
CA GLY A 129 -2.38 38.92 9.15
C GLY A 129 -2.34 37.81 8.12
N SER A 130 -1.87 38.12 6.90
CA SER A 130 -1.35 37.09 6.00
C SER A 130 -0.14 36.49 6.71
N VAL A 131 -0.38 35.47 7.53
CA VAL A 131 0.66 34.55 7.92
C VAL A 131 0.98 33.86 6.61
N ALA A 132 2.12 34.21 6.02
CA ALA A 132 2.66 33.52 4.88
C ALA A 132 2.49 32.02 5.13
N SER A 133 1.66 31.36 4.31
CA SER A 133 1.63 29.90 4.28
C SER A 133 3.08 29.45 4.25
N PRO A 134 3.53 28.59 5.18
CA PRO A 134 4.90 28.14 5.16
C PRO A 134 5.19 27.62 3.75
N ALA A 135 6.32 28.03 3.18
CA ALA A 135 6.73 27.72 1.80
C ALA A 135 6.76 26.20 1.48
N TRP A 136 6.50 25.36 2.48
CA TRP A 136 6.36 23.90 2.44
C TRP A 136 4.94 23.40 2.12
N GLN A 137 3.89 24.22 2.20
CA GLN A 137 2.53 23.80 1.80
C GLN A 137 2.33 23.83 0.27
N ILE A 138 3.07 24.70 -0.43
CA ILE A 138 2.98 24.88 -1.89
C ILE A 138 3.60 23.70 -2.69
N PRO A 139 4.76 23.12 -2.32
CA PRO A 139 5.40 22.06 -3.08
C PRO A 139 4.56 20.78 -3.14
N PHE A 140 4.03 20.32 -2.00
CA PHE A 140 3.27 19.06 -1.96
C PHE A 140 1.93 19.17 -2.67
N ALA A 141 1.19 20.27 -2.50
CA ALA A 141 -0.08 20.48 -3.18
C ALA A 141 0.06 20.53 -4.71
N GLN A 142 1.14 21.14 -5.21
CA GLN A 142 1.42 21.20 -6.64
C GLN A 142 1.82 19.82 -7.18
N THR A 143 2.68 19.09 -6.46
CA THR A 143 3.09 17.73 -6.83
C THR A 143 1.90 16.75 -6.82
N ALA A 144 1.05 16.81 -5.81
CA ALA A 144 -0.16 15.99 -5.72
C ALA A 144 -1.08 16.23 -6.93
N LYS A 145 -1.28 17.49 -7.31
CA LYS A 145 -2.12 17.85 -8.46
C LYS A 145 -1.58 17.28 -9.77
N VAL A 146 -0.28 17.44 -10.03
CA VAL A 146 0.37 16.92 -11.26
C VAL A 146 0.27 15.39 -11.32
N LEU A 147 0.57 14.70 -10.22
CA LEU A 147 0.51 13.24 -10.16
C LEU A 147 -0.92 12.71 -10.32
N ASN A 148 -1.91 13.40 -9.76
CA ASN A 148 -3.32 13.03 -9.91
C ASN A 148 -3.81 13.22 -11.36
N GLU A 149 -3.35 14.28 -12.04
CA GLU A 149 -3.66 14.51 -13.45
C GLU A 149 -3.03 13.46 -14.37
N GLN A 150 -1.77 13.07 -14.11
CA GLN A 150 -1.09 11.96 -14.79
C GLN A 150 -1.79 10.61 -14.56
N GLU A 151 -2.25 10.35 -13.35
CA GLU A 151 -2.98 9.11 -13.03
C GLU A 151 -4.32 9.02 -13.77
N ILE A 152 -5.06 10.14 -13.87
CA ILE A 152 -6.32 10.18 -14.63
C ILE A 152 -6.06 9.87 -16.11
N ASP A 153 -5.00 10.42 -16.70
CA ASP A 153 -4.63 10.17 -18.09
C ASP A 153 -4.29 8.69 -18.32
N LEU A 154 -3.48 8.09 -17.43
CA LEU A 154 -3.16 6.66 -17.42
C LEU A 154 -4.40 5.77 -17.27
N ARG A 155 -5.31 6.11 -16.35
CA ARG A 155 -6.58 5.37 -16.17
C ARG A 155 -7.42 5.42 -17.45
N ASN A 156 -7.47 6.56 -18.12
CA ASN A 156 -8.19 6.70 -19.39
C ASN A 156 -7.56 5.83 -20.50
N MET A 157 -6.23 5.71 -20.55
CA MET A 157 -5.54 4.82 -21.48
C MET A 157 -5.73 3.33 -21.15
N GLN A 158 -5.70 2.95 -19.86
CA GLN A 158 -5.85 1.56 -19.41
C GLN A 158 -7.27 1.01 -19.58
N LEU A 159 -8.31 1.85 -19.66
CA LEU A 159 -9.67 1.38 -19.98
C LEU A 159 -9.77 0.68 -21.36
N ALA A 160 -8.74 0.79 -22.21
CA ALA A 160 -8.63 0.07 -23.48
C ALA A 160 -7.90 -1.29 -23.38
N SER A 161 -7.23 -1.62 -22.26
CA SER A 161 -6.44 -2.85 -22.10
C SER A 161 -6.73 -3.56 -20.76
N THR A 162 -7.19 -4.80 -20.82
CA THR A 162 -7.68 -5.58 -19.68
C THR A 162 -6.75 -6.75 -19.34
N SER A 163 -5.47 -6.47 -19.06
CA SER A 163 -4.52 -7.51 -18.66
C SER A 163 -4.53 -7.76 -17.14
N ALA A 164 -4.08 -8.95 -16.71
CA ALA A 164 -3.90 -9.25 -15.29
C ALA A 164 -2.91 -8.29 -14.60
N VAL A 165 -1.93 -7.77 -15.33
CA VAL A 165 -0.93 -6.83 -14.82
C VAL A 165 -1.53 -5.45 -14.52
N ASP A 166 -2.59 -5.05 -15.25
CA ASP A 166 -3.33 -3.82 -14.96
C ASP A 166 -4.05 -3.88 -13.60
N THR A 167 -4.41 -5.09 -13.17
CA THR A 167 -5.11 -5.29 -11.90
C THR A 167 -4.14 -5.21 -10.72
N SER A 168 -2.96 -5.85 -10.80
CA SER A 168 -1.92 -5.68 -9.77
C SER A 168 -1.41 -4.24 -9.70
N PHE A 169 -1.29 -3.57 -10.84
CA PHE A 169 -0.88 -2.17 -10.87
C PHE A 169 -1.90 -1.25 -10.18
N ARG A 170 -3.20 -1.43 -10.48
CA ARG A 170 -4.26 -0.67 -9.80
C ARG A 170 -4.28 -0.88 -8.29
N GLN A 171 -4.04 -2.11 -7.84
CA GLN A 171 -3.94 -2.42 -6.42
C GLN A 171 -2.73 -1.71 -5.78
N ASN A 172 -1.56 -1.76 -6.43
CA ASN A 172 -0.36 -1.10 -5.93
C ASN A 172 -0.52 0.43 -5.90
N LEU A 173 -1.12 1.03 -6.93
CA LEU A 173 -1.43 2.46 -6.94
C LEU A 173 -2.38 2.83 -5.80
N GLN A 174 -3.45 2.06 -5.62
CA GLN A 174 -4.41 2.31 -4.55
C GLN A 174 -3.74 2.26 -3.17
N GLN A 175 -2.82 1.31 -2.94
CA GLN A 175 -2.06 1.23 -1.70
C GLN A 175 -1.15 2.45 -1.48
N VAL A 176 -0.50 2.95 -2.54
CA VAL A 176 0.33 4.17 -2.46
C VAL A 176 -0.54 5.41 -2.20
N ASP A 177 -1.72 5.49 -2.81
CA ASP A 177 -2.67 6.60 -2.60
C ASP A 177 -3.20 6.63 -1.16
N ASP A 178 -3.58 5.47 -0.62
CA ASP A 178 -4.01 5.34 0.78
C ASP A 178 -2.88 5.77 1.74
N PHE A 179 -1.63 5.38 1.44
CA PHE A 179 -0.45 5.80 2.22
C PHE A 179 -0.17 7.31 2.13
N ILE A 180 -0.34 7.92 0.94
CA ILE A 180 -0.20 9.37 0.76
C ILE A 180 -1.26 10.11 1.59
N ALA A 181 -2.51 9.65 1.56
CA ALA A 181 -3.60 10.27 2.33
C ALA A 181 -3.31 10.23 3.86
N ASP A 182 -2.77 9.11 4.34
CA ASP A 182 -2.34 8.98 5.74
C ASP A 182 -1.18 9.93 6.07
N CYS A 183 -0.19 10.06 5.19
CA CYS A 183 0.93 10.98 5.35
C CYS A 183 0.47 12.44 5.33
N GLU A 184 -0.42 12.81 4.41
CA GLU A 184 -1.01 14.14 4.33
C GLU A 184 -1.76 14.50 5.62
N SER A 185 -2.56 13.57 6.15
CA SER A 185 -3.28 13.76 7.41
C SER A 185 -2.33 14.01 8.59
N ARG A 186 -1.21 13.26 8.66
CA ARG A 186 -0.18 13.43 9.70
C ARG A 186 0.58 14.75 9.57
N VAL A 187 0.95 15.15 8.36
CA VAL A 187 1.61 16.44 8.10
C VAL A 187 0.65 17.60 8.39
N HIS A 188 -0.65 17.44 8.14
CA HIS A 188 -1.66 18.43 8.52
C HIS A 188 -1.84 18.54 10.03
N ALA A 189 -1.79 17.42 10.76
CA ALA A 189 -1.89 17.41 12.22
C ALA A 189 -0.62 17.95 12.92
N ALA A 190 0.56 17.71 12.34
CA ALA A 190 1.86 18.11 12.89
C ALA A 190 2.78 18.68 11.80
N PRO A 191 2.61 19.94 11.38
CA PRO A 191 3.33 20.51 10.23
C PRO A 191 4.83 20.77 10.46
N GLN A 192 5.31 20.61 11.69
CA GLN A 192 6.73 20.74 12.07
C GLN A 192 7.43 19.38 12.20
N ASP A 193 6.75 18.28 11.92
CA ASP A 193 7.34 16.93 11.93
C ASP A 193 8.12 16.70 10.63
N ASP A 194 9.44 16.86 10.70
CA ASP A 194 10.35 16.66 9.56
C ASP A 194 10.30 15.22 9.03
N LEU A 195 10.05 14.24 9.89
CA LEU A 195 9.97 12.83 9.50
C LEU A 195 8.71 12.55 8.69
N ALA A 196 7.56 13.09 9.11
CA ALA A 196 6.31 12.97 8.35
C ALA A 196 6.40 13.60 6.95
N ARG A 197 7.16 14.69 6.83
CA ARG A 197 7.42 15.34 5.54
C ARG A 197 8.33 14.51 4.63
N GLU A 198 9.34 13.87 5.19
CA GLU A 198 10.22 12.97 4.44
C GLU A 198 9.42 11.77 3.90
N TYR A 199 8.59 11.14 4.74
CA TYR A 199 7.70 10.07 4.31
C TYR A 199 6.74 10.52 3.19
N LEU A 200 6.15 11.71 3.31
CA LEU A 200 5.27 12.26 2.27
C LEU A 200 6.04 12.48 0.95
N SER A 201 7.27 13.01 1.01
CA SER A 201 8.09 13.19 -0.19
C SER A 201 8.46 11.88 -0.88
N ASN A 202 8.84 10.86 -0.10
CA ASN A 202 9.17 9.53 -0.62
C ASN A 202 7.92 8.86 -1.22
N ALA A 203 6.75 9.03 -0.60
CA ALA A 203 5.49 8.52 -1.12
C ALA A 203 5.15 9.12 -2.51
N TYR A 204 5.33 10.43 -2.69
CA TYR A 204 5.12 11.06 -3.98
C TYR A 204 6.15 10.63 -5.04
N GLN A 205 7.41 10.41 -4.66
CA GLN A 205 8.42 9.86 -5.57
C GLN A 205 8.04 8.45 -6.04
N GLN A 206 7.63 7.59 -5.12
CA GLN A 206 7.19 6.24 -5.43
C GLN A 206 5.96 6.23 -6.35
N LYS A 207 5.00 7.15 -6.14
CA LYS A 207 3.86 7.33 -7.05
C LYS A 207 4.34 7.75 -8.44
N ALA A 208 5.28 8.69 -8.55
CA ALA A 208 5.82 9.14 -9.83
C ALA A 208 6.54 8.01 -10.61
N GLU A 209 7.35 7.20 -9.92
CA GLU A 209 8.03 6.04 -10.50
C GLU A 209 7.04 5.01 -11.04
N LEU A 210 6.00 4.71 -10.25
CA LEU A 210 4.96 3.75 -10.62
C LEU A 210 4.17 4.22 -11.85
N LEU A 211 3.78 5.51 -11.89
CA LEU A 211 3.11 6.11 -13.05
C LEU A 211 4.03 6.13 -14.29
N SER A 212 5.32 6.47 -14.13
CA SER A 212 6.29 6.49 -15.23
C SER A 212 6.49 5.11 -15.85
N ALA A 213 6.68 4.08 -15.01
CA ALA A 213 6.90 2.71 -15.49
C ALA A 213 5.73 2.20 -16.36
N MET A 214 4.51 2.64 -16.05
CA MET A 214 3.33 2.31 -16.85
C MET A 214 3.18 3.17 -18.10
N MET A 215 3.52 4.45 -18.07
CA MET A 215 3.53 5.29 -19.28
C MET A 215 4.54 4.78 -20.30
N ASP A 216 5.75 4.40 -19.88
CA ASP A 216 6.78 3.82 -20.76
C ASP A 216 6.28 2.52 -21.40
N ARG A 217 5.56 1.71 -20.63
CA ARG A 217 4.97 0.48 -21.13
C ARG A 217 3.81 0.72 -22.08
N GLY A 218 2.92 1.67 -21.78
CA GLY A 218 1.80 2.06 -22.65
C GLY A 218 2.25 2.70 -23.97
N GLY A 219 3.36 3.43 -23.96
CA GLY A 219 3.97 4.03 -25.15
C GLY A 219 4.70 3.02 -26.07
N SER A 220 5.14 1.88 -25.52
CA SER A 220 5.85 0.83 -26.27
C SER A 220 4.97 -0.06 -27.17
N VAL A 221 3.65 0.19 -27.22
CA VAL A 221 2.67 -0.60 -27.97
C VAL A 221 2.15 0.15 -29.22
N GLN A 222 2.84 1.20 -29.68
CA GLN A 222 2.58 1.86 -30.98
C GLN A 222 3.61 1.47 -32.04
#